data_AF-A0A529XV31-F1
#
_entry.id   AF-A0A529XV31-F1
#
_cell.length_a   1.000
_cell.length_b   1.000
_cell.length_c   1.000
_cell.angle_alpha   90.00
_cell.angle_beta   90.00
_cell.angle_gamma   90.00
#
_symmetry.space_group_name_H-M   'P 1'
#
loop_
_entity.id
_entity.type
_entity.pdbx_description
1 polymer ?
#
loop_
_entity_poly.entity_id
_entity_poly.type
_entity_poly.pdbx_seq_one_letter_code
_entity_poly.pdbx_strand_id
1 'polypeptide(L)'
;FDARRMPGYAPYDELAFDVPVLQEGDVNARVWIRVREVEQSLSLVVQILGRLPAGPISVDIAAPQEPREGMALVEGFRGDILVWLRIGEDGLIERCHLRDPSWFQWPLLEAAIEGNIVADFPLCNKSFNCSYSGHDL
;
A
#
# COMPACT_ATOMS: atom_id res chain seq x y z
N PHE A 1 8.32 -1.61 -8.35
CA PHE A 1 7.63 -0.36 -8.02
C PHE A 1 7.32 -0.41 -6.53
N ASP A 2 7.38 0.72 -5.83
CA ASP A 2 7.05 0.83 -4.41
C ASP A 2 6.73 2.31 -4.13
N ALA A 3 5.52 2.62 -3.65
CA ALA A 3 5.07 4.00 -3.47
C ALA A 3 5.91 4.79 -2.46
N ARG A 4 6.58 4.10 -1.52
CA ARG A 4 7.49 4.72 -0.53
C ARG A 4 8.76 5.26 -1.20
N ARG A 5 9.12 4.77 -2.39
CA ARG A 5 10.25 5.25 -3.20
C ARG A 5 9.81 6.05 -4.43
N MET A 6 8.70 5.66 -5.06
CA MET A 6 8.19 6.24 -6.30
C MET A 6 6.66 6.31 -6.25
N PRO A 7 6.04 7.48 -6.02
CA PRO A 7 6.67 8.81 -6.06
C PRO A 7 7.57 9.14 -4.86
N GLY A 8 7.42 8.40 -3.75
CA GLY A 8 8.07 8.74 -2.49
C GLY A 8 7.25 9.77 -1.70
N TYR A 9 7.17 9.57 -0.39
CA TYR A 9 6.46 10.46 0.52
C TYR A 9 7.04 10.35 1.93
N ALA A 10 6.85 11.41 2.73
CA ALA A 10 7.33 11.46 4.10
C ALA A 10 6.70 10.34 4.96
N PRO A 11 7.47 9.72 5.87
CA PRO A 11 8.88 9.98 6.18
C PRO A 11 9.86 9.10 5.38
N TYR A 12 9.40 8.32 4.40
CA TYR A 12 10.22 7.29 3.73
C TYR A 12 11.29 7.87 2.79
N ASP A 13 11.15 9.14 2.41
CA ASP A 13 12.14 9.92 1.67
C ASP A 13 13.45 10.14 2.44
N GLU A 14 13.40 10.10 3.78
CA GLU A 14 14.57 10.30 4.65
C GLU A 14 15.14 9.01 5.26
N LEU A 15 14.52 7.86 4.96
CA LEU A 15 14.86 6.56 5.55
C LEU A 15 15.61 5.66 4.56
N ALA A 16 16.50 4.82 5.10
CA ALA A 16 17.27 3.87 4.31
C ALA A 16 16.65 2.47 4.38
N PHE A 17 16.19 1.95 3.25
CA PHE A 17 15.66 0.59 3.14
C PHE A 17 15.79 0.08 1.71
N ASP A 18 15.88 -1.23 1.54
CA ASP A 18 15.84 -1.86 0.24
C ASP A 18 14.41 -2.26 -0.14
N VAL A 19 14.11 -2.30 -1.44
CA VAL A 19 12.86 -2.86 -1.96
C VAL A 19 13.21 -4.24 -2.53
N PRO A 20 12.84 -5.34 -1.85
CA PRO A 20 13.19 -6.69 -2.29
C PRO A 20 12.50 -7.02 -3.61
N VAL A 21 13.26 -7.52 -4.58
CA VAL A 21 12.74 -7.99 -5.88
C VAL A 21 13.28 -9.39 -6.15
N LEU A 22 12.39 -10.28 -6.58
CA LEU A 22 12.67 -11.64 -7.04
C LEU A 22 12.06 -11.82 -8.43
N GLN A 23 12.68 -12.63 -9.29
CA GLN A 23 12.34 -12.71 -10.72
C GLN A 23 11.49 -13.94 -11.06
N GLU A 24 11.43 -14.92 -10.15
CA GLU A 24 10.79 -16.22 -10.37
C GLU A 24 9.26 -16.11 -10.50
N GLY A 25 8.66 -15.07 -9.92
CA GLY A 25 7.23 -14.78 -10.07
C GLY A 25 6.28 -15.81 -9.44
N ASP A 26 6.80 -16.82 -8.76
CA ASP A 26 6.02 -17.89 -8.14
C ASP A 26 5.56 -17.53 -6.71
N VAL A 27 4.83 -18.46 -6.09
CA VAL A 27 4.36 -18.29 -4.71
C VAL A 27 5.54 -18.18 -3.73
N ASN A 28 6.60 -18.96 -3.95
CA ASN A 28 7.78 -18.97 -3.10
C ASN A 28 8.49 -17.60 -3.11
N ALA A 29 8.67 -17.00 -4.28
CA ALA A 29 9.22 -15.66 -4.44
C ALA A 29 8.38 -14.61 -3.71
N ARG A 30 7.04 -14.66 -3.84
CA ARG A 30 6.15 -13.75 -3.11
C ARG A 30 6.22 -13.93 -1.58
N VAL A 31 6.47 -15.14 -1.08
CA VAL A 31 6.68 -15.38 0.35
C VAL A 31 8.01 -14.81 0.81
N TRP A 32 9.10 -15.04 0.07
CA TRP A 32 10.41 -14.51 0.41
C TRP A 32 10.50 -12.99 0.33
N ILE A 33 9.80 -12.36 -0.62
CA ILE A 33 9.66 -10.89 -0.66
C ILE A 33 9.06 -10.40 0.65
N ARG A 34 7.95 -10.99 1.13
CA ARG A 34 7.33 -10.59 2.41
C ARG A 34 8.24 -10.78 3.61
N VAL A 35 9.00 -11.87 3.67
CA VAL A 35 9.98 -12.08 4.74
C VAL A 35 11.03 -10.96 4.75
N ARG A 36 11.57 -10.63 3.57
CA ARG A 36 12.55 -9.52 3.44
C ARG A 36 11.92 -8.16 3.76
N GLU A 37 10.66 -7.93 3.39
CA GLU A 37 9.94 -6.70 3.74
C GLU A 37 9.72 -6.57 5.25
N VAL A 38 9.52 -7.68 5.97
CA VAL A 38 9.47 -7.66 7.45
C VAL A 38 10.83 -7.25 8.03
N GLU A 39 11.93 -7.77 7.50
CA GLU A 39 13.28 -7.37 7.92
C GLU A 39 13.53 -5.86 7.67
N GLN A 40 13.14 -5.35 6.50
CA GLN A 40 13.22 -3.92 6.19
C GLN A 40 12.32 -3.09 7.11
N SER A 41 11.11 -3.59 7.41
CA SER A 41 10.18 -2.91 8.32
C SER A 41 10.76 -2.78 9.74
N LEU A 42 11.43 -3.83 10.24
CA LEU A 42 12.11 -3.78 11.54
C LEU A 42 13.27 -2.76 11.53
N SER A 43 14.07 -2.73 10.45
CA SER A 43 15.12 -1.72 10.27
C SER A 43 14.56 -0.29 10.28
N LEU A 44 13.45 -0.07 9.57
CA LEU A 44 12.76 1.22 9.52
C LEU A 44 12.26 1.65 10.90
N VAL A 45 11.66 0.73 11.67
CA VAL A 45 11.23 1.02 13.06
C VAL A 45 12.41 1.49 13.91
N VAL A 46 13.57 0.83 13.84
CA VAL A 46 14.77 1.23 14.57
C VAL A 46 15.26 2.63 14.14
N GLN A 47 15.26 2.92 12.83
CA GLN A 47 15.66 4.24 12.32
C GLN A 47 14.71 5.35 12.78
N ILE A 48 13.39 5.12 12.73
CA ILE A 48 12.38 6.08 13.15
C ILE A 48 12.51 6.36 14.66
N LEU A 49 12.63 5.30 15.48
CA LEU A 49 12.79 5.46 16.93
C LEU A 49 14.07 6.23 17.28
N GLY A 50 15.17 6.01 16.55
CA GLY A 50 16.43 6.72 16.75
C GLY A 50 16.43 8.19 16.31
N ARG A 51 15.40 8.63 15.56
CA ARG A 51 15.30 9.99 14.99
C ARG A 51 14.01 10.72 15.40
N LEU A 52 13.26 10.19 16.37
CA LEU A 52 12.00 10.76 16.83
C LEU A 52 12.15 12.26 17.18
N PRO A 53 11.54 13.17 16.40
CA PRO A 53 11.58 14.58 16.73
C PRO A 53 10.69 14.87 17.93
N ALA A 54 11.06 15.86 18.74
CA ALA A 54 10.16 16.44 19.73
C ALA A 54 9.23 17.46 19.05
N GLY A 55 8.05 17.69 19.62
CA GLY A 55 7.12 18.72 19.15
C GLY A 55 5.65 18.27 19.19
N PRO A 56 4.74 19.09 18.64
CA PRO A 56 3.33 18.74 18.50
C PRO A 56 3.14 17.51 17.60
N ILE A 57 2.21 16.63 17.97
CA ILE A 57 1.82 15.43 17.20
C ILE A 57 0.50 15.61 16.42
N SER A 58 -0.05 16.83 16.48
CA SER A 58 -1.31 17.20 15.83
C SER A 58 -1.23 18.65 15.36
N VAL A 59 -1.93 18.93 14.26
CA VAL A 59 -2.11 20.27 13.72
C VAL A 59 -3.58 20.48 13.41
N ASP A 60 -4.09 21.69 13.62
CA ASP A 60 -5.44 22.05 13.22
C ASP A 60 -5.49 22.18 11.69
N ILE A 61 -6.42 21.46 11.07
CA ILE A 61 -6.68 21.56 9.63
C ILE A 61 -7.85 22.53 9.45
N ALA A 62 -7.59 23.69 8.84
CA ALA A 62 -8.63 24.65 8.54
C ALA A 62 -9.58 24.09 7.48
N ALA A 63 -10.89 24.29 7.68
CA ALA A 63 -11.88 23.98 6.64
C ALA A 63 -11.56 24.77 5.37
N PRO A 64 -11.63 24.14 4.19
CA PRO A 64 -11.35 24.84 2.95
C PRO A 64 -12.44 25.89 2.70
N GLN A 65 -12.04 27.08 2.23
CA GLN A 65 -12.98 28.17 1.92
C GLN A 65 -13.64 28.03 0.54
N GLU A 66 -13.15 27.08 -0.27
CA GLU A 66 -13.58 26.75 -1.62
C GLU A 66 -13.42 25.23 -1.80
N PRO A 67 -14.13 24.55 -2.71
CA PRO A 67 -13.96 23.12 -2.89
C PRO A 67 -12.52 22.76 -3.25
N ARG A 68 -11.99 21.71 -2.63
CA ARG A 68 -10.63 21.20 -2.89
C ARG A 68 -10.65 19.72 -3.20
N GLU A 69 -9.69 19.31 -4.02
CA GLU A 69 -9.47 17.92 -4.38
C GLU A 69 -8.02 17.55 -4.15
N GLY A 70 -7.79 16.31 -3.75
CA GLY A 70 -6.46 15.78 -3.47
C GLY A 70 -6.40 14.30 -3.75
N MET A 71 -5.20 13.82 -4.04
CA MET A 71 -4.93 12.41 -4.27
C MET A 71 -3.64 12.01 -3.56
N ALA A 72 -3.63 10.83 -2.98
CA ALA A 72 -2.46 10.24 -2.34
C ALA A 72 -2.30 8.78 -2.77
N LEU A 73 -1.05 8.37 -2.95
CA LEU A 73 -0.67 6.98 -3.18
C LEU A 73 0.23 6.55 -2.03
N VAL A 74 -0.15 5.49 -1.32
CA VAL A 74 0.60 4.94 -0.19
C VAL A 74 0.86 3.46 -0.40
N GLU A 75 2.02 2.97 0.03
CA GLU A 75 2.34 1.55 -0.07
C GLU A 75 1.77 0.81 1.16
N GLY A 76 0.74 0.01 0.95
CA GLY A 76 0.29 -0.99 1.92
C GLY A 76 1.07 -2.29 1.76
N PHE A 77 0.95 -3.20 2.72
CA PHE A 77 1.65 -4.50 2.65
C PHE A 77 1.18 -5.42 1.48
N ARG A 78 0.08 -5.05 0.80
CA ARG A 78 -0.41 -5.72 -0.40
C ARG A 78 0.07 -5.04 -1.68
N GLY A 79 0.51 -3.80 -1.63
CA GLY A 79 0.75 -2.96 -2.81
C GLY A 79 0.26 -1.53 -2.61
N ASP A 80 0.15 -0.79 -3.70
CA ASP A 80 -0.18 0.63 -3.72
C ASP A 80 -1.68 0.93 -3.55
N ILE A 81 -2.02 1.66 -2.50
CA ILE A 81 -3.37 2.14 -2.20
C ILE A 81 -3.49 3.57 -2.71
N LEU A 82 -4.45 3.80 -3.61
CA LEU A 82 -4.78 5.14 -4.10
C LEU A 82 -6.02 5.66 -3.38
N VAL A 83 -5.96 6.90 -2.93
CA VAL A 83 -7.11 7.63 -2.41
C VAL A 83 -7.21 8.95 -3.16
N TRP A 84 -8.37 9.21 -3.76
CA TRP A 84 -8.75 10.54 -4.23
C TRP A 84 -9.95 11.03 -3.42
N LEU A 85 -9.92 12.28 -3.01
CA LEU A 85 -10.94 12.91 -2.16
C LEU A 85 -11.29 14.28 -2.71
N ARG A 86 -12.57 14.63 -2.62
CA ARG A 86 -13.10 15.97 -2.84
C ARG A 86 -13.79 16.46 -1.56
N ILE A 87 -13.39 17.63 -1.11
CA ILE A 87 -13.96 18.33 0.04
C ILE A 87 -14.73 19.56 -0.48
N GLY A 88 -15.98 19.70 -0.06
CA GLY A 88 -16.87 20.80 -0.42
C GLY A 88 -16.59 22.09 0.35
N GLU A 89 -17.37 23.14 0.05
CA GLU A 89 -17.29 24.46 0.71
C GLU A 89 -17.68 24.41 2.20
N ASP A 90 -18.50 23.43 2.58
CA ASP A 90 -18.88 23.16 3.97
C ASP A 90 -17.84 22.35 4.75
N GLY A 91 -16.72 22.00 4.10
CA GLY A 91 -15.66 21.17 4.66
C GLY A 91 -16.00 19.67 4.74
N LEU A 92 -17.12 19.24 4.16
CA LEU A 92 -17.51 17.83 4.13
C LEU A 92 -16.93 17.09 2.92
N ILE A 93 -16.78 15.77 3.03
CA ILE A 93 -16.38 14.92 1.91
C ILE A 93 -17.56 14.80 0.94
N GLU A 94 -17.43 15.41 -0.23
CA GLU A 94 -18.42 15.31 -1.31
C GLU A 94 -18.23 14.04 -2.16
N ARG A 95 -16.97 13.63 -2.35
CA ARG A 95 -16.61 12.41 -3.07
C ARG A 95 -15.34 11.79 -2.47
N CYS A 96 -15.30 10.47 -2.48
CA CYS A 96 -14.13 9.68 -2.13
C CYS A 96 -14.03 8.52 -3.11
N HIS A 97 -12.85 8.33 -3.71
CA HIS A 97 -12.53 7.14 -4.48
C HIS A 97 -11.32 6.47 -3.85
N LEU A 98 -11.53 5.23 -3.39
CA LEU A 98 -10.50 4.38 -2.81
C LEU A 98 -10.20 3.27 -3.80
N ARG A 99 -8.92 2.92 -3.95
CA ARG A 99 -8.51 1.79 -4.78
C ARG A 99 -7.45 0.98 -4.04
N ASP A 100 -7.89 -0.15 -3.50
CA ASP A 100 -7.03 -1.15 -2.90
C ASP A 100 -6.25 -1.91 -3.97
N PRO A 101 -5.03 -2.40 -3.69
CA PRO A 101 -4.26 -3.25 -4.61
C PRO A 101 -5.04 -4.44 -5.17
N SER A 102 -6.02 -4.94 -4.41
CA SER A 102 -6.86 -6.09 -4.79
C SER A 102 -7.61 -5.88 -6.10
N TRP A 103 -7.90 -4.62 -6.48
CA TRP A 103 -8.49 -4.28 -7.78
C TRP A 103 -7.71 -4.88 -8.96
N PHE A 104 -6.38 -4.87 -8.89
CA PHE A 104 -5.52 -5.48 -9.91
C PHE A 104 -5.16 -6.93 -9.58
N GLN A 105 -5.07 -7.27 -8.30
CA GLN A 105 -4.62 -8.60 -7.89
C GLN A 105 -5.65 -9.69 -8.14
N TRP A 106 -6.96 -9.39 -8.07
CA TRP A 106 -7.99 -10.38 -8.37
C TRP A 106 -7.91 -10.90 -9.82
N PRO A 107 -7.85 -10.04 -10.85
CA PRO A 107 -7.59 -10.51 -12.22
C PRO A 107 -6.23 -11.21 -12.39
N LEU A 108 -5.19 -10.77 -11.68
CA LEU A 108 -3.88 -11.43 -11.72
C LEU A 108 -3.91 -12.83 -11.09
N LEU A 109 -4.70 -13.02 -10.03
CA LEU A 109 -4.89 -14.33 -9.42
C LEU A 109 -5.57 -15.28 -10.41
N GLU A 110 -6.59 -14.82 -11.12
CA GLU A 110 -7.26 -15.61 -12.17
C GLU A 110 -6.25 -16.10 -13.22
N ALA A 111 -5.41 -15.20 -13.72
CA ALA A 111 -4.34 -15.57 -14.65
C ALA A 111 -3.30 -16.52 -14.02
N ALA A 112 -2.94 -16.31 -12.75
CA ALA A 112 -1.92 -17.09 -12.06
C ALA A 112 -2.36 -18.52 -11.72
N ILE A 113 -3.66 -18.78 -11.59
CA ILE A 113 -4.19 -20.12 -11.33
C ILE A 113 -4.49 -20.91 -12.62
N GLU A 114 -4.45 -20.25 -13.78
CA GLU A 114 -4.70 -20.92 -15.06
C GLU A 114 -3.72 -22.09 -15.26
N GLY A 115 -4.25 -23.26 -15.64
CA GLY A 115 -3.46 -24.48 -15.86
C GLY A 115 -2.95 -25.19 -14.60
N ASN A 116 -3.23 -24.69 -13.39
CA ASN A 116 -2.86 -25.35 -12.13
C ASN A 116 -3.91 -26.40 -11.70
N ILE A 117 -3.54 -27.29 -10.78
CA ILE A 117 -4.49 -28.23 -10.17
C ILE A 117 -5.33 -27.53 -9.09
N VAL A 118 -6.51 -28.08 -8.80
CA VAL A 118 -7.42 -27.53 -7.77
C VAL A 118 -6.74 -27.39 -6.39
N ALA A 119 -5.82 -28.29 -6.06
CA ALA A 119 -5.10 -28.25 -4.79
C ALA A 119 -4.15 -27.04 -4.64
N ASP A 120 -3.74 -26.41 -5.74
CA ASP A 120 -2.85 -25.24 -5.72
C ASP A 120 -3.62 -23.93 -5.51
N PHE A 121 -4.94 -23.93 -5.77
CA PHE A 121 -5.77 -22.74 -5.63
C PHE A 121 -5.62 -22.04 -4.26
N PRO A 122 -5.70 -22.74 -3.10
CA PRO A 122 -5.51 -22.08 -1.81
C PRO A 122 -4.12 -21.45 -1.65
N LEU A 123 -3.08 -22.07 -2.18
CA LEU A 123 -1.70 -21.58 -2.11
C LEU A 123 -1.53 -20.32 -2.96
N CYS A 124 -2.01 -20.34 -4.21
CA CYS A 124 -2.00 -19.19 -5.10
C CYS A 124 -2.82 -18.04 -4.49
N ASN A 125 -4.08 -18.28 -4.11
CA ASN A 125 -4.95 -17.27 -3.52
C ASN A 125 -4.31 -16.61 -2.29
N LYS A 126 -3.76 -17.42 -1.37
CA LYS A 126 -3.14 -16.87 -0.16
C LYS A 126 -1.84 -16.11 -0.44
N SER A 127 -1.11 -16.46 -1.50
CA SER A 127 0.11 -15.74 -1.90
C SER A 127 -0.15 -14.33 -2.43
N PHE A 128 -1.32 -14.05 -3.01
CA PHE A 128 -1.74 -12.68 -3.34
C PHE A 128 -2.31 -11.99 -2.09
N ASN A 129 -3.07 -12.73 -1.27
CA ASN A 129 -3.69 -12.26 -0.04
C ASN A 129 -4.65 -11.09 -0.27
N CYS A 130 -5.40 -11.12 -1.38
CA CYS A 130 -6.35 -10.07 -1.75
C CYS A 130 -7.37 -9.78 -0.64
N SER A 131 -7.80 -8.53 -0.59
CA SER A 131 -8.91 -8.05 0.22
C SER A 131 -10.21 -8.17 -0.56
N TYR A 132 -11.21 -8.84 0.03
CA TYR A 132 -12.56 -8.89 -0.54
C TYR A 132 -13.20 -7.50 -0.50
N SER A 133 -13.29 -6.92 0.70
CA SER A 133 -13.87 -5.58 0.86
C SER A 133 -13.09 -4.51 0.12
N GLY A 134 -11.77 -4.64 -0.02
CA GLY A 134 -10.95 -3.66 -0.75
C GLY A 134 -11.29 -3.56 -2.24
N HIS A 135 -11.75 -4.66 -2.85
CA HIS A 135 -12.22 -4.65 -4.23
C HIS A 135 -13.61 -3.99 -4.38
N ASP A 136 -14.43 -4.05 -3.33
CA ASP A 136 -15.79 -3.53 -3.35
C ASP A 136 -15.91 -2.04 -2.95
N LEU A 137 -14.78 -1.40 -2.60
CA LEU A 137 -14.69 0.01 -2.18
C LEU A 137 -14.85 1.01 -3.31
#